data_AF-A0A947W7X1-F1
#
_entry.id   AF-A0A947W7X1-F1
#
_cell.length_a   1.000
_cell.length_b   1.000
_cell.length_c   1.000
_cell.angle_alpha   90.00
_cell.angle_beta   90.00
_cell.angle_gamma   90.00
#
_symmetry.space_group_name_H-M   'P 1'
#
loop_
_entity.id
_entity.type
_entity.pdbx_description
1 polymer ?
#
loop_
_entity_poly.entity_id
_entity_poly.type
_entity_poly.pdbx_seq_one_letter_code
_entity_poly.pdbx_strand_id
1 'polypeptide(L)'
;MPNDKLKIAVIGMGPIGSIISAYLSKAGAGIYASDLPHRLEQLNENGIQINRDGESTKYPVNIINSINELSGINPDVILIALKASILDIVMPGVASSAGENCIFISVQNGIGTEDKIATFVPPDRVCRMVVNYAGGNDDTGVTNFLWFNPP
;
A
#
# COMPACT_ATOMS: atom_id res chain seq x y z
N MET A 1 -6.88 -21.10 -14.41
CA MET A 1 -7.91 -20.77 -13.38
C MET A 1 -7.96 -19.26 -13.30
N PRO A 2 -9.14 -18.61 -13.19
CA PRO A 2 -9.17 -17.21 -12.82
C PRO A 2 -8.50 -17.08 -11.45
N ASN A 3 -7.81 -15.98 -11.21
CA ASN A 3 -7.06 -15.75 -9.99
C ASN A 3 -8.08 -15.46 -8.86
N ASP A 4 -8.47 -16.45 -8.06
CA ASP A 4 -9.54 -16.31 -7.05
C ASP A 4 -9.19 -15.37 -5.88
N LYS A 5 -7.95 -14.85 -5.84
CA LYS A 5 -7.46 -13.97 -4.77
C LYS A 5 -7.21 -12.56 -5.31
N LEU A 6 -7.90 -11.58 -4.74
CA LEU A 6 -7.68 -10.15 -5.02
C LEU A 6 -6.21 -9.77 -4.76
N LYS A 7 -5.52 -9.22 -5.77
CA LYS A 7 -4.12 -8.81 -5.68
C LYS A 7 -4.02 -7.31 -5.49
N ILE A 8 -3.37 -6.90 -4.42
CA ILE A 8 -3.24 -5.50 -4.04
C ILE A 8 -1.76 -5.17 -3.93
N ALA A 9 -1.30 -4.28 -4.80
CA ALA A 9 0.01 -3.69 -4.68
C ALA A 9 -0.06 -2.45 -3.76
N VAL A 10 0.90 -2.29 -2.88
CA VAL A 10 0.98 -1.18 -1.93
C VAL A 10 2.33 -0.51 -2.10
N ILE A 11 2.29 0.74 -2.56
CA ILE A 11 3.48 1.56 -2.77
C ILE A 11 3.58 2.50 -1.57
N GLY A 12 4.53 2.23 -0.68
CA GLY A 12 4.68 2.89 0.61
C GLY A 12 4.13 2.05 1.76
N MET A 13 5.03 1.43 2.52
CA MET A 13 4.77 0.63 3.71
C MET A 13 5.15 1.37 5.00
N GLY A 14 4.87 2.66 5.03
CA GLY A 14 4.78 3.43 6.27
C GLY A 14 3.63 2.95 7.17
N PRO A 15 3.28 3.69 8.24
CA PRO A 15 2.28 3.22 9.19
C PRO A 15 0.90 2.97 8.57
N ILE A 16 0.43 3.91 7.74
CA ILE A 16 -0.88 3.80 7.09
C ILE A 16 -0.92 2.63 6.11
N GLY A 17 0.07 2.54 5.21
CA GLY A 17 0.17 1.44 4.25
C GLY A 17 0.27 0.07 4.92
N SER A 18 1.06 -0.04 6.00
CA SER A 18 1.22 -1.27 6.77
C SER A 18 -0.09 -1.70 7.44
N ILE A 19 -0.80 -0.78 8.10
CA ILE A 19 -2.09 -1.09 8.75
C ILE A 19 -3.10 -1.57 7.70
N ILE A 20 -3.29 -0.84 6.59
CA ILE A 20 -4.25 -1.24 5.55
C ILE A 20 -3.91 -2.63 5.01
N SER A 21 -2.62 -2.84 4.70
CA SER A 21 -2.12 -4.09 4.15
C SER A 21 -2.36 -5.27 5.09
N ALA A 22 -2.14 -5.08 6.40
CA ALA A 22 -2.41 -6.09 7.40
C ALA A 22 -3.89 -6.51 7.43
N TYR A 23 -4.82 -5.55 7.44
CA TYR A 23 -6.24 -5.85 7.47
C TYR A 23 -6.74 -6.44 6.14
N LEU A 24 -6.22 -6.00 4.99
CA LEU A 24 -6.53 -6.60 3.69
C LEU A 24 -5.96 -8.01 3.56
N SER A 25 -4.75 -8.25 4.05
CA SER A 25 -4.14 -9.58 4.14
C SER A 25 -4.97 -10.51 5.03
N LYS A 26 -5.41 -10.02 6.20
CA LYS A 26 -6.35 -10.73 7.09
C LYS A 26 -7.67 -11.08 6.40
N ALA A 27 -8.17 -10.20 5.52
CA ALA A 27 -9.38 -10.43 4.73
C ALA A 27 -9.16 -11.37 3.54
N GLY A 28 -7.94 -11.88 3.34
CA GLY A 28 -7.62 -12.84 2.28
C GLY A 28 -7.08 -12.22 1.00
N ALA A 29 -6.75 -10.93 0.95
CA ALA A 29 -6.09 -10.33 -0.22
C ALA A 29 -4.62 -10.77 -0.33
N GLY A 30 -4.09 -10.83 -1.56
CA GLY A 30 -2.67 -11.02 -1.82
C GLY A 30 -1.97 -9.67 -1.83
N ILE A 31 -1.15 -9.39 -0.83
CA ILE A 31 -0.43 -8.11 -0.72
C ILE A 31 0.94 -8.21 -1.39
N TYR A 32 1.25 -7.21 -2.21
CA TYR A 32 2.54 -7.00 -2.86
C TYR A 32 3.07 -5.62 -2.48
N ALA A 33 4.18 -5.54 -1.78
CA ALA A 33 4.64 -4.32 -1.13
C ALA A 33 5.94 -3.79 -1.75
N SER A 34 5.95 -2.50 -2.09
CA SER A 34 7.15 -1.75 -2.48
C SER A 34 7.39 -0.58 -1.54
N ASP A 35 8.63 -0.42 -1.09
CA ASP A 35 9.10 0.69 -0.27
C ASP A 35 10.63 0.77 -0.37
N LEU A 36 11.26 1.60 0.46
CA LEU A 36 12.70 1.71 0.59
C LEU A 36 13.33 0.37 1.04
N PRO A 37 14.58 0.07 0.64
CA PRO A 37 15.23 -1.22 0.89
C PRO A 37 15.18 -1.69 2.35
N HIS A 38 15.53 -0.83 3.30
CA HIS A 38 15.49 -1.18 4.73
C HIS A 38 14.10 -1.62 5.21
N ARG A 39 13.03 -1.03 4.66
CA ARG A 39 11.66 -1.38 5.02
C ARG A 39 11.26 -2.71 4.38
N LEU A 40 11.69 -2.95 3.14
CA LEU A 40 11.46 -4.22 2.46
C LEU A 40 12.19 -5.38 3.13
N GLU A 41 13.42 -5.18 3.62
CA GLU A 41 14.16 -6.17 4.41
C GLU A 41 13.38 -6.57 5.66
N GLN A 42 12.92 -5.59 6.45
CA GLN A 42 12.06 -5.83 7.62
C GLN A 42 10.81 -6.63 7.23
N LEU A 43 10.10 -6.23 6.18
CA LEU A 43 8.88 -6.93 5.74
C LEU A 43 9.16 -8.35 5.25
N ASN A 44 10.29 -8.58 4.58
CA ASN A 44 10.68 -9.89 4.07
C ASN A 44 10.99 -10.87 5.20
N GLU A 45 11.68 -10.42 6.24
CA GLU A 45 12.03 -11.26 7.40
C GLU A 45 10.83 -11.55 8.30
N ASN A 46 9.94 -10.57 8.44
CA ASN A 46 9.02 -10.51 9.57
C ASN A 46 7.54 -10.41 9.18
N GLY A 47 7.24 -10.30 7.89
CA GLY A 47 5.92 -9.95 7.40
C GLY A 47 5.50 -8.54 7.83
N ILE A 48 4.22 -8.23 7.64
CA ILE A 48 3.64 -7.00 8.19
C ILE A 48 3.32 -7.26 9.66
N GLN A 49 3.97 -6.56 10.58
CA GLN A 49 3.70 -6.68 12.01
C GLN A 49 2.89 -5.48 12.50
N ILE A 50 1.71 -5.75 13.06
CA ILE A 50 0.86 -4.73 13.70
C ILE A 50 0.80 -5.00 15.19
N ASN A 51 1.23 -4.04 15.99
CA ASN A 51 0.97 -4.02 17.43
C ASN A 51 -0.29 -3.19 17.70
N ARG A 52 -1.28 -3.79 18.36
CA ARG A 52 -2.49 -3.10 18.82
C ARG A 52 -2.73 -3.46 20.28
N ASP A 53 -2.76 -2.44 21.14
CA ASP A 53 -3.03 -2.61 22.57
C ASP A 53 -2.12 -3.65 23.28
N GLY A 54 -0.87 -3.77 22.80
CA GLY A 54 0.13 -4.71 23.32
C GLY A 54 0.11 -6.09 22.64
N GLU A 55 -0.82 -6.36 21.74
CA GLU A 55 -0.87 -7.59 20.95
C GLU A 55 -0.24 -7.37 19.57
N SER A 56 0.89 -8.06 19.31
CA SER A 56 1.57 -8.04 18.01
C SER A 56 1.13 -9.21 17.14
N THR A 57 0.58 -8.90 15.97
CA THR A 57 0.17 -9.88 14.96
C THR A 57 0.97 -9.72 13.67
N LYS A 58 1.37 -10.85 13.07
CA LYS A 58 2.09 -10.88 11.79
C LYS A 58 1.15 -11.26 10.64
N TYR A 59 1.31 -10.61 9.49
CA TYR A 59 0.54 -10.89 8.28
C TYR A 59 1.46 -11.14 7.08
N PRO A 60 1.09 -12.06 6.16
CA PRO A 60 1.89 -12.34 4.99
C PRO A 60 1.89 -11.17 4.01
N VAL A 61 3.03 -10.98 3.34
CA VAL A 61 3.28 -9.97 2.32
C VAL A 61 4.29 -10.50 1.32
N ASN A 62 4.10 -10.17 0.04
CA ASN A 62 5.08 -10.41 -1.01
C ASN A 62 5.86 -9.12 -1.27
N ILE A 63 7.16 -9.23 -1.50
CA ILE A 63 8.02 -8.07 -1.75
C ILE A 63 8.16 -7.84 -3.25
N ILE A 64 8.08 -6.57 -3.66
CA ILE A 64 8.45 -6.11 -5.00
C ILE A 64 9.63 -5.15 -4.89
N ASN A 65 10.78 -5.57 -5.42
CA ASN A 65 12.03 -4.81 -5.32
C ASN A 65 12.09 -3.67 -6.33
N SER A 66 11.31 -3.77 -7.41
CA SER A 66 11.16 -2.73 -8.42
C SER A 66 9.70 -2.56 -8.86
N ILE A 67 9.34 -1.32 -9.19
CA ILE A 67 8.02 -0.98 -9.75
C ILE A 67 7.73 -1.75 -11.04
N ASN A 68 8.76 -2.10 -11.82
CA ASN A 68 8.58 -2.85 -13.07
C ASN A 68 8.00 -4.26 -12.86
N GLU A 69 8.17 -4.85 -11.66
CA GLU A 69 7.62 -6.17 -11.32
C GLU A 69 6.09 -6.15 -11.25
N LEU A 70 5.46 -4.98 -11.09
CA LEU A 70 4.00 -4.83 -11.11
C LEU A 70 3.38 -5.39 -12.39
N SER A 71 4.08 -5.29 -13.53
CA SER A 71 3.59 -5.80 -14.82
C SER A 71 3.37 -7.32 -14.81
N GLY A 72 4.28 -8.07 -14.17
CA GLY A 72 4.18 -9.52 -14.03
C GLY A 72 3.15 -9.96 -12.98
N ILE A 73 2.95 -9.14 -11.95
CA ILE A 73 1.95 -9.38 -10.90
C ILE A 73 0.55 -9.06 -11.42
N ASN A 74 0.42 -8.01 -12.24
CA ASN A 74 -0.83 -7.47 -12.76
C ASN A 74 -1.87 -7.28 -11.63
N PRO A 75 -1.64 -6.36 -10.66
CA PRO A 75 -2.53 -6.17 -9.52
C PRO A 75 -3.89 -5.62 -9.94
N ASP A 76 -4.93 -5.97 -9.20
CA ASP A 76 -6.29 -5.44 -9.40
C ASP A 76 -6.40 -4.03 -8.82
N VAL A 77 -5.67 -3.77 -7.73
CA VAL A 77 -5.62 -2.48 -7.02
C VAL A 77 -4.19 -2.10 -6.70
N ILE A 78 -3.84 -0.83 -6.88
CA ILE A 78 -2.62 -0.21 -6.37
C ILE A 78 -2.99 0.85 -5.32
N LEU A 79 -2.59 0.63 -4.07
CA LEU A 79 -2.66 1.63 -3.01
C LEU A 79 -1.43 2.54 -3.06
N ILE A 80 -1.66 3.85 -3.18
CA ILE A 80 -0.60 4.87 -3.16
C ILE A 80 -0.52 5.46 -1.75
N ALA A 81 0.39 4.93 -0.94
CA ALA A 81 0.58 5.22 0.47
C ALA A 81 1.90 5.96 0.78
N LEU A 82 2.49 6.59 -0.23
CA LEU A 82 3.68 7.44 -0.13
C LEU A 82 3.33 8.84 0.37
N LYS A 83 4.34 9.66 0.71
CA LYS A 83 4.14 11.11 0.88
C LYS A 83 3.78 11.77 -0.47
N ALA A 84 2.86 12.72 -0.47
CA ALA A 84 2.41 13.39 -1.70
C ALA A 84 3.53 14.12 -2.46
N SER A 85 4.60 14.51 -1.76
CA SER A 85 5.77 15.19 -2.31
C SER A 85 6.59 14.36 -3.29
N ILE A 86 6.43 13.03 -3.33
CA ILE A 86 7.19 12.15 -4.23
C ILE A 86 6.34 11.50 -5.33
N LEU A 87 5.06 11.91 -5.46
CA LEU A 87 4.16 11.35 -6.48
C LEU A 87 4.69 11.56 -7.91
N ASP A 88 5.21 12.76 -8.22
CA ASP A 88 5.71 13.07 -9.57
C ASP A 88 6.91 12.20 -9.98
N ILE A 89 7.63 11.67 -8.99
CA ILE A 89 8.81 10.82 -9.22
C ILE A 89 8.38 9.37 -9.44
N VAL A 90 7.39 8.89 -8.66
CA VAL A 90 7.04 7.46 -8.62
C VAL A 90 5.94 7.11 -9.61
N MET A 91 4.95 7.98 -9.79
CA MET A 91 3.77 7.69 -10.59
C MET A 91 4.06 7.37 -12.06
N PRO A 92 5.03 7.99 -12.76
CA PRO A 92 5.33 7.61 -14.14
C PRO A 92 5.65 6.12 -14.30
N GLY A 93 6.51 5.57 -13.44
CA GLY A 93 6.87 4.15 -13.47
C GLY A 93 5.74 3.23 -13.03
N VAL A 94 4.95 3.67 -12.04
CA VAL A 94 3.79 2.91 -11.57
C VAL A 94 2.71 2.84 -12.67
N ALA A 95 2.40 3.96 -13.31
CA ALA A 95 1.44 4.05 -14.39
C ALA A 95 1.86 3.19 -15.60
N SER A 96 3.15 3.21 -15.97
CA SER A 96 3.65 2.40 -17.10
C SER A 96 3.66 0.90 -16.82
N SER A 97 3.64 0.49 -15.55
CA SER A 97 3.72 -0.92 -15.15
C SER A 97 2.37 -1.52 -14.72
N ALA A 98 1.34 -0.68 -14.58
CA ALA A 98 0.01 -1.10 -14.17
C ALA A 98 -0.81 -1.63 -15.36
N GLY A 99 -1.60 -2.68 -15.11
CA GLY A 99 -2.55 -3.19 -16.10
C GLY A 99 -3.66 -2.19 -16.42
N GLU A 100 -4.31 -2.36 -17.57
CA GLU A 100 -5.35 -1.44 -18.08
C GLU A 100 -6.58 -1.34 -17.16
N ASN A 101 -6.88 -2.40 -16.41
CA ASN A 101 -8.04 -2.49 -15.50
C ASN A 101 -7.70 -2.19 -14.03
N CYS A 102 -6.44 -1.86 -13.71
CA CYS A 102 -6.01 -1.67 -12.32
C CYS A 102 -6.59 -0.37 -11.73
N ILE A 103 -7.20 -0.45 -10.56
CA ILE A 103 -7.69 0.71 -9.81
C ILE A 103 -6.57 1.29 -8.94
N PHE A 104 -6.46 2.61 -8.88
CA PHE A 104 -5.56 3.33 -8.00
C PHE A 104 -6.33 3.94 -6.84
N ILE A 105 -5.82 3.78 -5.63
CA ILE A 105 -6.42 4.40 -4.45
C ILE A 105 -5.39 5.30 -3.78
N SER A 106 -5.66 6.61 -3.76
CA SER A 106 -4.91 7.55 -2.93
C SER A 106 -5.33 7.35 -1.48
N VAL A 107 -4.39 7.00 -0.61
CA VAL A 107 -4.65 6.86 0.85
C VAL A 107 -4.01 7.99 1.66
N GLN A 108 -3.61 9.05 0.97
CA GLN A 108 -2.83 10.14 1.51
C GLN A 108 -3.73 11.18 2.18
N ASN A 109 -3.21 11.81 3.23
CA ASN A 109 -3.79 13.04 3.75
C ASN A 109 -3.53 14.19 2.76
N GLY A 110 -4.44 15.17 2.75
CA GLY A 110 -4.38 16.32 1.85
C GLY A 110 -5.61 16.39 0.94
N ILE A 111 -5.64 17.40 0.08
CA ILE A 111 -6.69 17.65 -0.91
C ILE A 111 -6.06 17.50 -2.30
N GLY A 112 -6.70 16.76 -3.21
CA GLY A 112 -6.29 16.64 -4.60
C GLY A 112 -5.11 15.69 -4.85
N THR A 113 -4.82 14.77 -3.93
CA THR A 113 -3.80 13.74 -4.15
C THR A 113 -4.25 12.71 -5.18
N GLU A 114 -5.56 12.43 -5.21
CA GLU A 114 -6.26 11.68 -6.25
C GLU A 114 -6.18 12.39 -7.61
N ASP A 115 -6.40 13.70 -7.65
CA ASP A 115 -6.31 14.49 -8.89
C ASP A 115 -4.90 14.45 -9.46
N LYS A 116 -3.89 14.52 -8.58
CA LYS A 116 -2.48 14.38 -8.96
C LYS A 116 -2.14 13.00 -9.49
N ILE A 117 -2.75 11.93 -8.96
CA ILE A 117 -2.59 10.58 -9.54
C ILE A 117 -3.27 10.51 -10.91
N ALA A 118 -4.44 11.12 -11.05
CA ALA A 118 -5.21 11.16 -12.29
C ALA A 118 -4.54 11.95 -13.44
N THR A 119 -3.42 12.66 -13.19
CA THR A 119 -2.59 13.20 -14.30
C THR A 119 -1.75 12.14 -14.99
N PHE A 120 -1.58 10.95 -14.40
CA PHE A 120 -0.74 9.86 -14.93
C PHE A 120 -1.55 8.68 -15.47
N VAL A 121 -2.83 8.55 -15.06
CA VAL A 121 -3.70 7.41 -15.38
C VAL A 121 -5.12 7.88 -15.64
N PRO A 122 -5.97 7.11 -16.36
CA PRO A 122 -7.36 7.50 -16.60
C PRO A 122 -8.10 7.84 -15.30
N PRO A 123 -8.78 9.01 -15.20
CA PRO A 123 -9.42 9.46 -13.96
C PRO A 123 -10.48 8.52 -13.39
N ASP A 124 -11.17 7.77 -14.25
CA ASP A 124 -12.18 6.76 -13.88
C ASP A 124 -11.60 5.55 -13.13
N ARG A 125 -10.27 5.41 -13.11
CA ARG A 125 -9.54 4.39 -12.37
C ARG A 125 -9.00 4.89 -11.04
N VAL A 126 -9.26 6.13 -10.65
CA VAL A 126 -8.68 6.73 -9.44
C VAL A 126 -9.76 6.95 -8.38
N CYS A 127 -9.52 6.38 -7.21
CA CYS A 127 -10.33 6.58 -6.01
C CYS A 127 -9.51 7.29 -4.94
N ARG A 128 -10.21 7.96 -4.01
CA ARG A 128 -9.63 8.46 -2.78
C ARG A 128 -10.19 7.71 -1.58
N MET A 129 -9.31 7.41 -0.64
CA MET A 129 -9.68 6.91 0.68
C MET A 129 -9.33 7.95 1.73
N VAL A 130 -10.27 8.23 2.62
CA VAL A 130 -10.04 9.03 3.82
C VAL A 130 -9.74 8.08 4.97
N VAL A 131 -8.57 8.27 5.59
CA VAL A 131 -8.07 7.40 6.66
C VAL A 131 -8.37 8.02 8.01
N ASN A 132 -9.12 7.29 8.85
CA ASN A 132 -9.52 7.72 10.19
C ASN A 132 -8.82 6.94 11.32
N TYR A 133 -7.61 6.46 11.09
CA TYR A 133 -6.73 5.92 12.12
C TYR A 133 -5.33 6.50 11.98
N ALA A 134 -4.52 6.36 13.03
CA ALA A 134 -3.10 6.65 12.98
C ALA A 134 -2.27 5.44 13.40
N GLY A 135 -1.04 5.42 12.90
CA GLY A 135 -0.03 4.48 13.35
C GLY A 135 1.35 5.11 13.39
N GLY A 136 2.28 4.43 14.06
CA GLY A 136 3.70 4.77 14.07
C GLY A 136 4.55 3.51 13.93
N ASN A 137 5.59 3.57 13.10
CA ASN A 137 6.56 2.48 13.03
C ASN A 137 7.60 2.67 14.14
N ASP A 138 8.00 1.59 14.79
CA ASP A 138 9.20 1.59 15.62
C ASP A 138 10.44 1.15 14.82
N ASP A 139 11.60 1.22 15.46
CA ASP A 139 12.89 0.92 14.84
C ASP A 139 13.05 -0.57 14.46
N THR A 140 12.21 -1.45 15.01
CA THR A 140 12.20 -2.89 14.69
C THR A 140 11.33 -3.23 13.48
N GLY A 141 10.62 -2.24 12.94
CA GLY A 141 9.72 -2.40 11.81
C GLY A 141 8.31 -2.83 12.20
N VAL A 142 7.97 -2.85 13.50
CA VAL A 142 6.59 -3.07 13.94
C VAL A 142 5.80 -1.77 13.79
N THR A 143 4.60 -1.88 13.23
CA THR A 143 3.67 -0.76 13.14
C THR A 143 2.72 -0.78 14.33
N ASN A 144 2.80 0.23 15.18
CA ASN A 144 1.90 0.44 16.31
C ASN A 144 0.61 1.11 15.81
N PHE A 145 -0.52 0.45 16.01
CA PHE A 145 -1.85 1.03 15.80
C PHE A 145 -2.17 1.93 17.00
N LEU A 146 -2.19 3.25 16.78
CA LEU A 146 -2.24 4.22 17.89
C LEU A 146 -3.68 4.57 18.29
N TRP A 147 -4.51 4.89 17.31
CA TRP A 147 -5.91 5.22 17.54
C TRP A 147 -6.73 5.03 16.27
N PHE A 148 -8.03 4.85 16.45
CA PHE A 148 -9.05 4.85 15.40
C PHE A 148 -10.18 5.75 15.84
N ASN A 149 -10.58 6.70 14.98
CA ASN A 149 -11.74 7.54 15.21
C ASN A 149 -12.89 7.00 14.34
N PRO A 150 -13.93 6.39 14.93
CA PRO A 150 -15.08 5.94 14.16
C PRO A 150 -15.79 7.15 13.52
N PRO A 151 -16.39 6.98 12.32
CA PRO A 151 -17.17 8.03 11.68
C PRO A 151 -18.42 8.42 12.47
#